data_AF-A0A0C3RPD2-F1
#
_entry.id   AF-A0A0C3RPD2-F1
#
_cell.length_a   1.000
_cell.length_b   1.000
_cell.length_c   1.000
_cell.angle_alpha   90.00
_cell.angle_beta   90.00
_cell.angle_gamma   90.00
#
_symmetry.space_group_name_H-M   'P 1'
#
loop_
_entity.id
_entity.type
_entity.pdbx_description
1 polymer ?
#
loop_
_entity_poly.entity_id
_entity_poly.type
_entity_poly.pdbx_seq_one_letter_code
_entity_poly.pdbx_strand_id
1 'polypeptide(L)' 'AMALLADVVRGEGAARGRPWPLYLPLGREAEDAIRDKCRVLTDVLDAWGPVLRDTRLDGV' A
#
# COMPACT_ATOMS: atom_id res chain seq x y z
N ALA A 1 -22.75 2.27 2.20
CA ALA A 1 -21.40 2.57 1.65
C ALA A 1 -20.90 3.96 2.06
N MET A 2 -21.61 5.05 1.74
CA MET A 2 -21.14 6.42 2.05
C MET A 2 -21.02 6.77 3.54
N ALA A 3 -21.80 6.14 4.42
CA ALA A 3 -21.66 6.35 5.87
C ALA A 3 -20.27 5.94 6.39
N LEU A 4 -19.72 4.82 5.90
CA LEU A 4 -18.40 4.34 6.30
C LEU A 4 -17.27 5.28 5.83
N LEU A 5 -17.43 5.84 4.62
CA LEU A 5 -16.52 6.88 4.12
C LEU A 5 -16.57 8.12 5.01
N ALA A 6 -17.76 8.53 5.42
CA ALA A 6 -17.93 9.68 6.31
C ALA A 6 -17.34 9.43 7.71
N ASP A 7 -17.47 8.21 8.23
CA ASP A 7 -16.82 7.76 9.47
C ASP A 7 -15.30 7.84 9.35
N VAL A 8 -14.72 7.40 8.22
CA VAL A 8 -13.28 7.52 7.96
C VAL A 8 -12.85 8.98 7.91
N VAL A 9 -13.58 9.83 7.18
CA VAL A 9 -13.29 11.27 7.05
C VAL A 9 -13.33 11.97 8.41
N ARG A 10 -14.28 11.61 9.28
CA ARG A 10 -14.45 12.22 10.60
C ARG A 10 -13.61 11.56 11.69
N GLY A 11 -13.04 10.38 11.44
CA GLY A 11 -12.34 9.60 12.46
C GLY A 11 -13.28 9.01 13.52
N GLU A 12 -14.52 8.73 13.13
CA GLU A 12 -15.59 8.27 14.01
C GLU A 12 -16.04 6.86 13.62
N GLY A 13 -16.99 6.28 14.38
CA GLY A 13 -17.59 4.98 14.05
C GLY A 13 -16.56 3.87 13.83
N ALA A 14 -16.63 3.23 12.66
CA ALA A 14 -15.73 2.12 12.29
C ALA A 14 -14.26 2.54 12.11
N ALA A 15 -13.98 3.84 11.93
CA ALA A 15 -12.64 4.39 11.75
C ALA A 15 -12.05 4.98 13.04
N ARG A 16 -12.80 4.96 14.15
CA ARG A 16 -12.38 5.56 15.41
C ARG A 16 -11.09 4.92 15.93
N GLY A 17 -10.11 5.76 16.28
CA GLY A 17 -8.81 5.33 16.80
C GLY A 17 -7.85 4.77 15.75
N ARG A 18 -8.23 4.77 14.47
CA ARG A 18 -7.32 4.40 13.37
C ARG A 18 -6.58 5.64 12.86
N PRO A 19 -5.29 5.54 12.52
CA PRO A 19 -4.57 6.64 11.89
C PRO A 19 -5.15 6.91 10.50
N TRP A 20 -5.08 8.17 10.07
CA TRP A 20 -5.49 8.56 8.73
C TRP A 20 -4.62 7.87 7.68
N PRO A 21 -5.19 7.05 6.77
CA PRO A 21 -4.40 6.37 5.76
C PRO A 21 -4.12 7.28 4.56
N LEU A 22 -2.93 7.16 3.95
CA LEU A 22 -2.58 7.87 2.71
C LEU A 22 -3.43 7.40 1.52
N TYR A 23 -3.79 6.11 1.51
CA TYR A 23 -4.63 5.48 0.50
C TYR A 23 -5.78 4.76 1.21
N LEU A 24 -7.00 4.94 0.72
CA LEU A 24 -8.19 4.25 1.21
C LEU A 24 -8.78 3.37 0.09
N PRO A 25 -8.27 2.14 -0.10
CA PRO A 25 -8.85 1.20 -1.06
C PRO A 25 -10.26 0.82 -0.62
N LEU A 26 -11.21 0.84 -1.56
CA LEU A 26 -12.61 0.55 -1.29
C LEU A 26 -13.03 -0.70 -2.04
N GLY A 27 -13.51 -1.69 -1.28
CA GLY A 27 -14.00 -2.95 -1.85
C GLY A 27 -12.94 -4.03 -2.00
N ARG A 28 -13.40 -5.27 -2.15
CA ARG A 28 -12.56 -6.47 -2.24
C ARG A 28 -11.65 -6.45 -3.46
N GLU A 29 -12.16 -6.04 -4.62
CA GLU A 29 -11.39 -6.01 -5.86
C GLU A 29 -10.19 -5.06 -5.77
N ALA A 30 -10.37 -3.90 -5.13
CA ALA A 30 -9.28 -2.95 -4.90
C ALA A 30 -8.23 -3.51 -3.94
N GLU A 31 -8.66 -4.23 -2.88
CA GLU A 31 -7.74 -4.91 -1.98
C GLU A 31 -6.92 -5.97 -2.72
N ASP A 32 -7.59 -6.87 -3.46
CA ASP A 32 -6.95 -7.97 -4.17
C ASP A 32 -5.95 -7.47 -5.22
N ALA A 33 -6.34 -6.47 -6.03
CA ALA A 33 -5.48 -5.87 -7.04
C ALA A 33 -4.22 -5.19 -6.45
N ILE A 34 -4.36 -4.50 -5.30
CA ILE A 34 -3.22 -3.88 -4.63
C ILE A 34 -2.28 -4.95 -4.08
N ARG A 35 -2.81 -6.02 -3.46
CA ARG A 35 -2.01 -7.13 -2.95
C ARG A 35 -1.23 -7.81 -4.08
N ASP A 36 -1.89 -8.07 -5.21
CA ASP A 36 -1.25 -8.70 -6.37
C ASP A 36 -0.15 -7.82 -6.94
N LYS A 37 -0.39 -6.51 -7.08
CA LYS A 37 0.64 -5.57 -7.52
C LYS A 37 1.84 -5.55 -6.57
N CYS A 38 1.60 -5.49 -5.26
CA CYS A 38 2.68 -5.52 -4.27
C CYS A 38 3.46 -6.83 -4.30
N ARG A 39 2.80 -7.96 -4.53
CA ARG A 39 3.44 -9.27 -4.68
C ARG A 39 4.38 -9.29 -5.87
N VAL A 40 3.88 -8.91 -7.06
CA VAL A 40 4.70 -8.83 -8.29
C VAL A 40 5.93 -7.95 -8.08
N LEU A 41 5.75 -6.79 -7.43
CA LEU A 41 6.88 -5.90 -7.14
C LEU A 41 7.89 -6.54 -6.18
N THR A 42 7.41 -7.21 -5.13
CA THR A 42 8.28 -7.89 -4.16
C THR A 42 9.03 -9.04 -4.82
N ASP A 43 8.37 -9.83 -5.67
CA ASP A 43 9.00 -10.92 -6.42
C ASP A 43 10.12 -10.40 -7.34
N VAL A 44 9.91 -9.25 -7.99
CA VAL A 44 10.95 -8.59 -8.79
C VAL A 44 12.11 -8.12 -7.91
N LEU A 45 11.85 -7.51 -6.75
CA LEU A 45 12.88 -7.07 -5.82
C LEU A 45 13.72 -8.25 -5.31
N ASP A 46 13.10 -9.39 -5.05
CA ASP A 46 13.78 -10.60 -4.57
C ASP A 46 14.60 -11.24 -5.69
N ALA A 47 14.05 -11.35 -6.91
CA ALA A 47 14.73 -11.96 -8.05
C ALA A 47 15.91 -11.13 -8.57
N TRP A 48 15.76 -9.80 -8.60
CA TRP A 48 16.77 -8.88 -9.16
C TRP A 48 17.61 -8.18 -8.10
N GLY A 49 17.40 -8.49 -6.81
CA GLY A 49 18.03 -7.83 -5.67
C GLY A 49 19.54 -7.60 -5.81
N PRO A 50 20.35 -8.59 -6.23
CA PRO A 50 21.78 -8.39 -6.44
C PRO A 50 22.11 -7.32 -7.49
N VAL A 51 21.45 -7.35 -8.66
CA VAL A 51 21.67 -6.38 -9.74
C VAL A 51 21.21 -4.98 -9.33
N LEU A 52 20.06 -4.88 -8.65
CA LEU A 52 19.51 -3.61 -8.20
C LEU A 52 20.43 -2.93 -7.16
N ARG A 53 21.07 -3.72 -6.29
CA ARG A 53 21.96 -3.23 -5.23
C ARG A 53 23.36 -2.86 -5.74
N ASP A 54 23.76 -3.43 -6.87
CA ASP A 54 25.06 -3.18 -7.52
C ASP A 54 25.13 -1.82 -8.24
N THR A 55 23.99 -1.14 -8.43
CA THR A 55 23.94 0.20 -9.03
C THR A 55 24.41 1.32 -8.08
N ARG A 56 24.93 0.97 -6.90
CA ARG A 56 25.48 1.94 -5.96
C ARG A 56 26.78 2.51 -6.53
N LEU A 57 26.73 3.77 -6.96
CA LEU A 57 27.92 4.51 -7.34
C LEU A 57 28.77 4.76 -6.09
N ASP A 58 29.87 4.03 -5.94
CA ASP A 58 30.88 4.28 -4.90
C ASP A 58 31.64 5.57 -5.26
N GLY A 59 31.13 6.73 -4.84
CA GLY A 59 31.93 7.97 -4.87
C GLY A 59 31.21 9.29 -5.15
N VAL A 60 30.10 9.60 -4.47
CA VAL A 60 29.67 11.00 -4.23
C VAL A 60 29.12 11.14 -2.81
#